data_AF-A0A9P6BVK8-F1
#
_entry.id   AF-A0A9P6BVK8-F1
#
_cell.length_a   1.000
_cell.length_b   1.000
_cell.length_c   1.000
_cell.angle_alpha   90.00
_cell.angle_beta   90.00
_cell.angle_gamma   90.00
#
_symmetry.space_group_name_H-M   'P 1'
#
loop_
_entity.id
_entity.type
_entity.pdbx_description
1 polymer ?
#
loop_
_entity_poly.entity_id
_entity_poly.type
_entity_poly.pdbx_seq_one_letter_code
_entity_poly.pdbx_strand_id
1 'polypeptide(L)'
;HHIHNSPKANSATIWINLSDSQQGTQASQLISCCLFINGAEALIKGAKAHTGTPQCHRCWKWGHTTDTCRCPVTCCPICAGPHVEANHQSLAGLSQI
;
A
#
# COMPACT_ATOMS: atom_id res chain seq x y z
N HIS A 1 2.61 12.75 -1.36
CA HIS A 1 3.63 12.93 -2.42
C HIS A 1 2.97 13.67 -3.59
N HIS A 2 3.58 14.75 -4.08
CA HIS A 2 3.03 15.60 -5.15
C HIS A 2 3.70 15.22 -6.49
N ILE A 3 2.92 14.85 -7.50
CA ILE A 3 3.43 14.45 -8.82
C ILE A 3 3.48 15.69 -9.71
N HIS A 4 4.67 16.05 -10.19
CA HIS A 4 4.84 17.07 -11.22
C HIS A 4 4.69 16.41 -12.60
N ASN A 5 3.60 16.70 -13.31
CA ASN A 5 3.42 16.17 -14.67
C ASN A 5 3.92 17.20 -15.69
N SER A 6 4.95 16.85 -16.46
CA SER A 6 5.47 17.70 -17.54
C SER A 6 4.66 17.47 -18.81
N PRO A 7 4.38 18.50 -19.63
CA PRO A 7 3.77 18.34 -20.95
C PRO A 7 4.56 17.42 -21.91
N LYS A 8 5.83 17.12 -21.58
CA LYS A 8 6.71 16.20 -22.33
C LYS A 8 6.89 14.84 -21.65
N ALA A 9 6.09 14.49 -20.64
CA ALA A 9 6.24 13.23 -19.92
C ALA A 9 5.89 12.03 -20.82
N ASN A 10 6.84 11.10 -20.97
CA ASN A 10 6.66 9.81 -21.67
C ASN A 10 6.43 8.64 -20.69
N SER A 11 6.30 8.93 -19.40
CA SER A 11 6.09 7.95 -18.34
C SER A 11 4.74 8.19 -17.65
N ALA A 12 3.97 7.12 -17.45
CA ALA A 12 2.78 7.13 -16.60
C ALA A 12 3.05 6.29 -15.34
N THR A 13 2.55 6.74 -14.20
CA THR A 13 2.57 5.96 -12.94
C THR A 13 1.16 5.48 -12.65
N ILE A 14 0.99 4.17 -12.48
CA ILE A 14 -0.26 3.57 -11.99
C ILE A 14 -0.08 3.19 -10.51
N TRP A 15 -1.10 3.46 -9.71
CA TRP A 15 -1.14 3.06 -8.31
C TRP A 15 -2.08 1.87 -8.16
N ILE A 16 -1.54 0.75 -7.66
CA ILE A 16 -2.31 -0.45 -7.36
C ILE A 16 -2.29 -0.62 -5.85
N ASN A 17 -3.46 -0.59 -5.22
CA ASN A 17 -3.60 -0.92 -3.80
C ASN A 17 -3.74 -2.43 -3.67
N LEU A 18 -2.78 -3.08 -3.01
CA LEU A 18 -2.84 -4.49 -2.68
C LEU A 18 -2.96 -4.63 -1.17
N SER A 19 -4.10 -5.15 -0.70
CA SER A 19 -4.27 -5.54 0.69
C SER A 19 -3.76 -6.96 0.88
N ASP A 20 -2.83 -7.13 1.81
CA ASP A 20 -2.21 -8.43 2.11
C ASP A 20 -1.97 -8.60 3.60
N SER A 21 -1.76 -9.85 4.01
CA SER A 21 -1.26 -10.21 5.32
C SER A 21 0.19 -9.80 5.51
N GLN A 22 0.69 -9.78 6.75
CA GLN A 22 2.10 -9.52 7.05
C GLN A 22 3.07 -10.48 6.32
N GLN A 23 2.60 -11.68 5.98
CA GLN A 23 3.40 -12.68 5.26
C GLN A 23 3.42 -12.44 3.74
N GLY A 24 2.63 -11.50 3.22
CA GLY A 24 2.61 -11.20 1.80
C GLY A 24 2.01 -12.35 0.96
N THR A 25 1.13 -13.18 1.52
CA THR A 25 0.64 -14.40 0.88
C THR A 25 -0.02 -14.11 -0.46
N GLN A 26 -0.84 -13.07 -0.58
CA GLN A 26 -1.50 -12.74 -1.85
C GLN A 26 -0.54 -12.12 -2.86
N ALA A 27 0.35 -11.22 -2.43
CA ALA A 27 1.39 -10.63 -3.24
C ALA A 27 2.36 -11.68 -3.77
N SER A 28 2.67 -12.71 -2.96
CA SER A 28 3.56 -13.80 -3.35
C SER A 28 2.99 -14.62 -4.51
N GLN A 29 1.67 -14.79 -4.58
CA GLN A 29 0.99 -15.48 -5.67
C GLN A 29 1.06 -14.71 -6.99
N LEU A 30 1.23 -13.38 -6.92
CA LEU A 30 1.38 -12.52 -8.09
C LEU A 30 2.81 -12.50 -8.62
N ILE A 31 3.80 -12.99 -7.86
CA ILE A 31 5.18 -13.08 -8.32
C ILE A 31 5.23 -14.06 -9.50
N SER A 32 5.84 -13.63 -10.60
CA SER A 32 5.86 -14.34 -11.89
C SER A 32 4.57 -14.27 -12.71
N CYS A 33 3.53 -13.58 -12.24
CA CYS A 33 2.42 -13.18 -13.09
C CYS A 33 2.82 -11.97 -13.95
N CYS A 34 2.14 -11.82 -15.09
CA CYS A 34 2.35 -10.71 -16.02
C CYS A 34 1.17 -9.73 -16.00
N LEU A 35 1.49 -8.44 -15.98
CA LEU A 35 0.53 -7.36 -16.20
C LEU A 35 0.64 -6.89 -17.65
N PHE A 36 -0.51 -6.75 -18.32
CA PHE A 36 -0.56 -6.16 -19.64
C PHE A 36 -0.93 -4.68 -19.53
N ILE A 37 0.00 -3.81 -19.89
CA ILE A 37 -0.18 -2.35 -19.86
C ILE A 37 0.01 -1.83 -21.27
N ASN A 38 -1.07 -1.34 -21.89
CA ASN A 38 -1.07 -0.78 -23.24
C ASN A 38 -0.39 -1.69 -24.29
N GLY A 39 -0.66 -2.99 -24.23
CA GLY A 39 -0.09 -3.99 -25.15
C GLY A 39 1.34 -4.45 -24.81
N ALA A 40 1.98 -3.88 -23.79
CA ALA A 40 3.26 -4.36 -23.27
C ALA A 40 3.07 -5.28 -22.07
N GLU A 41 3.81 -6.38 -22.05
CA GLU A 41 3.82 -7.34 -20.94
C GLU A 41 4.87 -6.93 -19.90
N ALA A 42 4.46 -6.84 -18.64
CA ALA A 42 5.32 -6.51 -17.51
C ALA A 42 5.28 -7.64 -16.47
N LEU A 43 6.41 -8.32 -16.29
CA LEU A 43 6.56 -9.38 -15.29
C LEU A 43 6.65 -8.82 -13.88
N ILE A 44 5.80 -9.29 -12.98
CA ILE A 44 5.87 -8.97 -11.55
C ILE A 44 7.05 -9.74 -10.93
N LYS A 45 8.01 -9.00 -10.36
CA LYS A 45 9.16 -9.56 -9.65
C LYS A 45 9.03 -9.30 -8.15
N GLY A 46 9.38 -10.28 -7.35
CA GLY A 46 9.49 -10.11 -5.91
C GLY A 46 10.58 -9.11 -5.57
N ALA A 47 10.28 -8.17 -4.67
CA ALA A 47 11.28 -7.30 -4.06
C ALA A 47 11.94 -8.01 -2.87
N LYS A 48 13.21 -7.67 -2.59
CA LYS A 48 13.88 -8.16 -1.38
C LYS A 48 13.16 -7.61 -0.15
N ALA A 49 12.84 -8.49 0.80
CA ALA A 49 12.23 -8.08 2.06
C ALA A 49 13.15 -7.06 2.79
N HIS A 50 12.55 -5.97 3.26
CA HIS A 50 13.24 -4.99 4.11
C HIS A 50 13.26 -5.49 5.55
N THR A 51 14.21 -6.36 5.88
CA THR A 51 14.30 -7.07 7.18
C THR A 51 14.55 -6.17 8.39
N GLY A 52 14.75 -4.86 8.21
CA GLY A 52 15.07 -3.93 9.29
C GLY A 52 14.06 -2.80 9.50
N THR A 53 13.06 -2.65 8.64
CA THR A 53 12.10 -1.55 8.75
C THR A 53 10.83 -2.08 9.41
N PRO A 54 10.55 -1.76 10.68
CA PRO A 54 9.31 -2.21 11.31
C PRO A 54 8.10 -1.54 10.64
N GLN A 55 7.03 -2.31 10.48
CA GLN A 55 5.71 -1.78 10.17
C GLN A 55 4.94 -1.58 11.48
N CYS A 56 4.38 -0.40 11.67
CA CYS A 56 3.56 -0.10 12.83
C CYS A 56 2.16 -0.72 12.68
N HIS A 57 1.72 -1.55 13.61
CA HIS A 57 0.37 -2.16 13.58
C HIS A 57 -0.74 -1.19 14.00
N ARG A 58 -0.39 0.01 14.50
CA ARG A 58 -1.37 1.05 14.83
C ARG A 58 -1.72 1.90 13.62
N CYS A 59 -0.74 2.37 12.85
CA CYS A 59 -0.98 3.26 11.72
C CYS A 59 -0.69 2.64 10.34
N TRP A 60 -0.23 1.39 10.31
CA TRP A 60 0.14 0.62 9.11
C TRP A 60 1.23 1.24 8.24
N LYS A 61 1.98 2.24 8.77
CA LYS A 61 3.13 2.86 8.12
C LYS A 61 4.44 2.15 8.49
N TRP A 62 5.36 2.12 7.53
CA TRP A 62 6.72 1.64 7.72
C TRP A 62 7.60 2.69 8.43
N GLY A 63 8.64 2.24 9.12
CA GLY A 63 9.71 3.09 9.67
C GLY A 63 9.72 3.25 11.18
N HIS A 64 8.72 2.70 11.89
CA HIS A 64 8.65 2.74 13.35
C HIS A 64 7.85 1.56 13.90
N THR A 65 8.08 1.22 15.16
CA THR A 65 7.33 0.17 15.88
C THR A 65 6.03 0.73 16.44
N THR A 66 5.09 -0.15 16.81
CA THR A 66 3.83 0.24 17.46
C THR A 66 4.08 1.03 18.76
N ASP A 67 5.10 0.67 19.54
CA ASP A 67 5.42 1.32 20.83
C ASP A 67 5.89 2.76 20.68
N THR A 68 6.53 3.09 19.55
CA THR A 68 7.02 4.44 19.25
C THR A 68 6.02 5.26 18.42
N CYS A 69 4.84 4.70 18.15
CA CYS A 69 3.84 5.34 17.30
C CYS A 69 3.12 6.49 18.01
N ARG A 70 3.12 7.66 17.38
CA ARG A 70 2.40 8.87 17.84
C ARG A 70 0.99 8.98 17.29
N CYS A 71 0.51 7.98 16.53
CA CYS A 71 -0.84 8.00 16.02
C CYS A 71 -1.85 7.84 17.18
N PRO A 72 -2.84 8.73 17.32
CA PRO A 72 -3.78 8.71 18.44
C PRO A 72 -4.83 7.60 18.33
N VAL A 73 -5.06 7.09 17.12
CA VAL A 73 -6.09 6.08 16.83
C VAL A 73 -5.48 4.89 16.09
N THR A 74 -6.11 3.73 16.22
CA THR A 74 -5.80 2.58 15.36
C THR A 74 -6.40 2.82 13.99
N CYS A 75 -5.55 2.79 12.96
CA CYS A 75 -5.93 2.91 11.56
C CYS A 75 -6.40 1.57 10.99
N CYS A 76 -7.15 1.67 9.89
CA CYS A 76 -7.73 0.53 9.23
C CYS A 76 -6.62 -0.33 8.59
N PRO A 77 -6.56 -1.65 8.82
CA PRO A 77 -5.57 -2.51 8.17
C PRO A 77 -5.70 -2.55 6.65
N ILE A 78 -6.89 -2.27 6.12
CA ILE A 78 -7.19 -2.40 4.68
C ILE A 78 -6.72 -1.15 3.91
N CYS A 79 -6.96 0.05 4.43
CA CYS A 79 -6.67 1.31 3.73
C CYS A 79 -5.80 2.31 4.51
N ALA A 80 -5.34 1.96 5.71
CA ALA A 80 -4.63 2.84 6.65
C ALA A 80 -5.38 4.13 7.03
N GLY A 81 -6.70 4.20 6.79
CA GLY A 81 -7.56 5.33 7.16
C GLY A 81 -7.82 5.43 8.67
N PRO A 82 -8.32 6.58 9.18
CA PRO A 82 -8.54 6.84 10.61
C PRO A 82 -9.82 6.17 11.14
N HIS A 83 -9.98 4.86 10.90
CA HIS A 83 -11.09 4.04 11.35
C HIS A 83 -10.65 2.61 11.61
N VAL A 84 -11.41 1.86 12.40
CA VAL A 84 -11.17 0.43 12.61
C VAL A 84 -11.76 -0.40 11.46
N GLU A 85 -11.26 -1.63 11.28
CA GLU A 85 -11.69 -2.56 10.22
C GLU A 85 -13.21 -2.76 10.16
N ALA A 86 -13.87 -2.87 11.32
CA ALA A 86 -15.32 -3.06 11.41
C ALA A 86 -16.12 -1.94 10.70
N ASN A 87 -15.56 -0.73 10.63
CA ASN A 87 -16.21 0.42 10.01
C ASN A 87 -15.72 0.64 8.58
N HIS A 88 -14.96 -0.29 8.00
CA HIS A 88 -14.38 -0.10 6.68
C HIS A 88 -15.46 0.07 5.61
N GLN A 89 -16.51 -0.74 5.63
CA GLN A 89 -17.59 -0.64 4.63
C GLN A 89 -18.32 0.71 4.65
N SER A 90 -18.47 1.33 5.83
CA SER A 90 -19.17 2.61 6.00
C SER A 90 -18.26 3.82 5.81
N LEU A 91 -16.96 3.70 6.07
CA LEU A 91 -16.02 4.83 6.11
C LEU A 91 -14.92 4.80 5.04
N ALA A 92 -14.67 3.68 4.35
CA ALA A 92 -13.57 3.55 3.38
C ALA A 92 -13.68 4.48 2.17
N GLY A 93 -14.89 4.94 1.84
CA GLY A 93 -15.14 5.89 0.75
C GLY A 93 -15.14 7.37 1.18
N LEU A 94 -15.21 7.65 2.49
CA LEU A 94 -15.18 9.00 3.02
C LEU A 94 -13.72 9.34 3.34
N SER A 95 -12.99 9.76 2.31
CA SER A 95 -11.74 10.47 2.50
C SER A 95 -12.04 11.76 3.26
N GLN A 96 -11.96 11.73 4.59
CA GLN A 96 -11.95 12.95 5.38
C GLN A 96 -10.61 13.63 5.13
N ILE A 97 -10.64 14.58 4.20
CA ILE A 97 -9.61 15.58 3.93
C ILE A 97 -9.45 16.47 5.16
#